data_AF-A0A2U9ISZ1-F1
#
_entry.id   AF-A0A2U9ISZ1-F1
#
_cell.length_a   1.000
_cell.length_b   1.000
_cell.length_c   1.000
_cell.angle_alpha   90.00
_cell.angle_beta   90.00
_cell.angle_gamma   90.00
#
_symmetry.space_group_name_H-M   'P 1'
#
loop_
_entity.id
_entity.type
_entity.pdbx_description
1 polymer ?
#
loop_
_entity_poly.entity_id
_entity_poly.type
_entity_poly.pdbx_seq_one_letter_code
_entity_poly.pdbx_strand_id
1 'polypeptide(L)' 'MSEIVTNEKDLASLLEKRKGESRITIVVDRPLLTVCIPVIKKYDYALIDAEDLPNNYFKLILEYRGKKSLAT' A
#
# COMPACT_ATOMS: atom_id res chain seq x y z
N MET A 1 7.95 -11.73 -1.82
CA MET A 1 9.02 -10.71 -1.78
C MET A 1 8.34 -9.37 -1.56
N SER A 2 8.66 -8.68 -0.46
CA SER A 2 8.13 -7.34 -0.21
C SER A 2 8.96 -6.33 -1.00
N GLU A 3 8.34 -5.52 -1.84
CA GLU A 3 9.02 -4.42 -2.54
C GLU A 3 9.21 -3.24 -1.56
N ILE A 4 10.43 -2.70 -1.51
CA ILE A 4 10.75 -1.51 -0.72
C ILE A 4 10.47 -0.30 -1.59
N VAL A 5 9.57 0.55 -1.13
CA VAL A 5 9.08 1.72 -1.83
C VAL A 5 9.53 2.95 -1.04
N THR A 6 10.34 3.81 -1.65
CA THR A 6 10.91 4.96 -0.94
C THR A 6 10.41 6.33 -1.44
N ASN A 7 9.51 6.34 -2.43
CA ASN A 7 9.00 7.57 -3.03
C ASN A 7 7.54 7.39 -3.49
N GLU A 8 6.77 8.48 -3.53
CA GLU A 8 5.36 8.46 -3.96
C GLU A 8 5.16 7.95 -5.38
N LYS A 9 6.07 8.29 -6.30
CA LYS A 9 5.98 7.84 -7.70
C LYS A 9 6.07 6.32 -7.81
N ASP A 10 6.98 5.73 -7.03
CA ASP A 10 7.21 4.29 -7.00
C ASP A 10 6.02 3.58 -6.35
N LEU A 11 5.46 4.16 -5.28
CA LEU A 11 4.22 3.69 -4.65
C LEU A 11 3.05 3.69 -5.64
N ALA A 12 2.87 4.79 -6.38
CA ALA A 12 1.81 4.91 -7.37
C ALA A 12 1.96 3.87 -8.49
N SER A 13 3.17 3.71 -9.04
CA SER A 13 3.45 2.69 -10.06
C SER A 13 3.21 1.26 -9.54
N LEU A 14 3.59 0.97 -8.29
CA LEU A 14 3.34 -0.35 -7.69
C LEU A 14 1.83 -0.61 -7.51
N LEU A 15 1.09 0.36 -6.96
CA LEU A 15 -0.35 0.25 -6.77
C LEU A 15 -1.11 0.10 -8.08
N GLU A 16 -0.67 0.80 -9.13
CA GLU A 16 -1.25 0.69 -10.48
C GLU A 16 -0.98 -0.69 -11.09
N LYS A 17 0.26 -1.17 -11.01
CA LYS A 17 0.65 -2.51 -11.50
C LYS A 17 -0.08 -3.64 -10.80
N ARG A 18 -0.32 -3.49 -9.49
CA ARG A 18 -1.00 -4.49 -8.65
C ARG A 18 -2.48 -4.21 -8.45
N LYS A 19 -3.07 -3.25 -9.17
CA LYS A 19 -4.47 -2.86 -8.97
C LYS A 19 -5.40 -4.07 -9.12
N GLY A 20 -6.24 -4.32 -8.11
CA GLY A 20 -7.14 -5.47 -8.09
C GLY A 20 -6.64 -6.66 -7.27
N GLU A 21 -5.37 -6.67 -6.84
CA GLU A 21 -4.87 -7.67 -5.90
C GLU A 21 -5.57 -7.49 -4.55
N SER A 22 -6.25 -8.53 -4.06
CA SER A 22 -7.05 -8.43 -2.82
C SER A 22 -6.24 -7.93 -1.63
N ARG A 23 -4.96 -8.33 -1.54
CA ARG A 23 -4.07 -7.94 -0.45
C ARG A 23 -2.66 -7.75 -0.97
N ILE A 24 -2.06 -6.61 -0.68
CA ILE A 24 -0.68 -6.29 -1.03
C ILE A 24 0.11 -5.97 0.23
N THR A 25 1.38 -6.35 0.24
CA THR A 25 2.31 -6.04 1.33
C THR A 25 3.46 -5.24 0.74
N ILE A 26 3.66 -4.03 1.24
CA ILE A 26 4.72 -3.14 0.81
C ILE A 26 5.56 -2.73 2.02
N VAL A 27 6.82 -2.36 1.79
CA VAL A 27 7.65 -1.76 2.82
C VAL A 27 7.92 -0.32 2.41
N VAL A 28 7.68 0.63 3.30
CA VAL A 28 7.89 2.07 3.06
C VAL A 28 8.86 2.62 4.09
N ASP A 29 9.53 3.72 3.77
CA ASP A 29 10.29 4.48 4.76
C ASP A 29 9.39 5.45 5.56
N ARG A 30 9.94 6.00 6.65
CA ARG A 30 9.27 6.96 7.51
C ARG A 30 8.70 8.19 6.78
N PRO A 31 9.45 8.92 5.91
CA PRO A 31 8.86 10.04 5.18
C PRO A 31 7.68 9.61 4.30
N LEU A 32 7.78 8.48 3.61
CA LEU A 32 6.72 7.99 2.74
C LEU A 32 5.46 7.58 3.52
N LEU A 33 5.60 7.06 4.75
CA LEU A 33 4.46 6.72 5.62
C LEU A 33 3.48 7.88 5.82
N THR A 34 3.98 9.12 5.85
CA THR A 34 3.15 10.32 6.09
C THR A 34 2.26 10.65 4.88
N VAL A 35 2.74 10.33 3.67
CA VAL A 35 2.07 10.65 2.41
C VAL A 35 1.45 9.43 1.73
N CYS A 36 1.74 8.21 2.19
CA CYS A 36 1.26 6.99 1.54
C CYS A 36 -0.26 6.82 1.66
N ILE A 37 -0.87 7.24 2.79
CA ILE A 37 -2.31 7.09 3.06
C ILE A 37 -3.20 7.76 2.00
N PRO A 38 -3.01 9.04 1.63
CA PRO A 38 -3.79 9.65 0.55
C PRO A 38 -3.53 9.00 -0.81
N VAL A 39 -2.31 8.49 -1.06
CA VAL A 39 -1.98 7.80 -2.32
C VAL A 39 -2.72 6.47 -2.42
N ILE A 40 -2.61 5.57 -1.43
CA ILE A 40 -3.27 4.25 -1.45
C ILE A 40 -4.80 4.37 -1.62
N LYS A 41 -5.41 5.40 -1.02
CA LYS A 41 -6.85 5.67 -1.13
C LYS A 41 -7.28 6.01 -2.55
N LYS A 42 -6.45 6.72 -3.34
CA LYS A 42 -6.74 7.03 -4.75
C LYS A 42 -6.81 5.77 -5.63
N TYR A 43 -6.17 4.68 -5.19
CA TYR A 43 -6.15 3.39 -5.88
C TYR A 43 -7.11 2.37 -5.24
N ASP A 44 -8.08 2.83 -4.43
CA ASP A 44 -9.05 1.99 -3.73
C ASP A 44 -8.42 0.98 -2.75
N TYR A 45 -7.22 1.25 -2.23
CA TYR A 45 -6.60 0.45 -1.19
C TYR A 45 -6.83 1.05 0.19
N ALA A 46 -7.08 0.19 1.17
CA ALA A 46 -7.12 0.54 2.58
C ALA A 46 -5.94 -0.09 3.32
N LEU A 47 -5.31 0.69 4.21
CA LEU A 47 -4.35 0.15 5.16
C LEU A 47 -5.10 -0.69 6.20
N ILE A 48 -4.71 -1.96 6.33
CA ILE A 48 -5.29 -2.89 7.31
C ILE A 48 -4.38 -3.06 8.50
N ASP A 49 -3.07 -3.07 8.27
CA ASP A 49 -2.07 -3.32 9.31
C ASP A 49 -0.75 -2.66 8.95
N ALA A 50 0.01 -2.26 9.97
CA ALA A 50 1.31 -1.62 9.83
C ALA A 50 2.27 -2.14 10.91
N GLU A 51 3.42 -2.64 10.49
CA GLU A 51 4.47 -3.17 11.35
C GLU A 51 5.72 -2.28 11.25
N ASP A 52 6.23 -1.82 12.39
CA ASP A 52 7.49 -1.07 12.46
C ASP A 52 8.67 -2.03 12.25
N LEU A 53 9.56 -1.68 11.33
CA LEU A 53 10.75 -2.45 11.02
C LEU A 53 12.01 -1.67 11.42
N PRO A 54 13.11 -2.39 11.72
CA PRO A 54 14.41 -1.76 11.96
C PRO A 54 14.82 -0.84 10.79
N ASN A 55 15.62 0.19 11.10
CA ASN A 55 16.14 1.18 10.13
C ASN A 55 15.09 2.14 9.54
N ASN A 56 14.06 2.51 10.32
CA ASN A 56 13.02 3.48 9.93
C ASN A 56 12.15 3.03 8.74
N TYR A 57 11.96 1.71 8.60
CA TYR A 57 11.05 1.13 7.62
C TYR A 57 9.74 0.71 8.29
N PHE A 58 8.70 0.64 7.49
CA PHE A 58 7.36 0.25 7.91
C PHE A 58 6.79 -0.71 6.89
N LYS A 59 6.39 -1.89 7.33
CA LYS A 59 5.68 -2.83 6.49
C LYS A 59 4.20 -2.54 6.57
N LEU A 60 3.61 -2.20 5.44
CA LEU A 60 2.19 -1.89 5.33
C LEU A 60 1.48 -3.04 4.61
N ILE A 61 0.37 -3.45 5.20
CA ILE A 61 -0.52 -4.42 4.58
C ILE A 61 -1.76 -3.68 4.11
N LEU A 62 -1.95 -3.64 2.80
CA LEU A 62 -3.07 -2.95 2.16
C LEU A 62 -4.04 -3.97 1.60
N GLU A 63 -5.33 -3.66 1.67
CA GLU A 63 -6.42 -4.46 1.10
C GLU A 63 -7.14 -3.65 0.03
N TYR A 64 -7.34 -4.27 -1.13
CA TYR A 64 -8.08 -3.65 -2.21
C TYR A 64 -9.59 -3.67 -1.91
N ARG A 65 -10.19 -2.48 -1.89
CA ARG A 65 -11.62 -2.25 -1.65
C ARG A 65 -12.39 -1.91 -2.93
N GLY A 66 -11.69 -1.74 -4.05
CA GLY A 66 -12.32 -1.40 -5.33
C GLY A 66 -13.22 -2.54 -5.82
N LYS A 67 -14.54 -2.32 -5.76
CA LYS A 67 -15.59 -3.30 -6.10
C LYS A 67 -15.33 -4.71 -5.55
N LYS A 68 -15.68 -4.90 -4.27
CA LYS A 68 -16.46 -6.09 -3.94
C LYS A 68 -17.79 -5.94 -4.69
N SER A 69 -17.88 -6.45 -5.92
CA SER A 69 -19.18 -6.76 -6.50
C SER A 69 -19.77 -7.84 -5.61
N LEU A 70 -20.45 -7.42 -4.55
CA LEU A 70 -21.28 -8.28 -3.74
C LEU A 70 -22.46 -8.64 -4.65
N ALA A 71 -22.25 -9.68 -5.46
CA ALA A 71 -23.36 -10.41 -6.04
C ALA A 71 -23.97 -11.21 -4.89
N THR A 72 -25.02 -10.70 -4.28
CA THR A 72 -26.10 -11.46 -3.62
C THR A 72 -27.25 -10.50 -3.35
#